data_AF-A0A7U9N3A5-F1
#
_entry.id   AF-A0A7U9N3A5-F1
#
_cell.length_a   1.000
_cell.length_b   1.000
_cell.length_c   1.000
_cell.angle_alpha   90.00
_cell.angle_beta   90.00
_cell.angle_gamma   90.00
#
_symmetry.space_group_name_H-M   'P 1'
#
loop_
_entity.id
_entity.type
_entity.pdbx_description
1 polymer ?
#
loop_
_entity_poly.entity_id
_entity_poly.type
_entity_poly.pdbx_seq_one_letter_code
_entity_poly.pdbx_strand_id
1 'polypeptide(L)'
;MEPTTDIPNWMEDPSVQGIPREKLAFLSQLYQQGQGKSQKEMMSFLMPMMAQAKQKGLTFTPKELQIAVAAIRKYSTPEELRQIDQIMSKAKDKK
;
A
#
# COMPACT_ATOMS: atom_id res chain seq x y z
N MET A 1 7.77 1.53 21.24
CA MET A 1 6.87 1.04 20.19
C MET A 1 7.76 0.51 19.09
N GLU A 2 7.85 -0.80 19.00
CA GLU A 2 8.80 -1.51 18.14
C GLU A 2 8.35 -1.39 16.68
N PRO A 3 9.23 -1.03 15.73
CA PRO A 3 8.92 -1.13 14.32
C PRO A 3 9.12 -2.60 13.91
N THR A 4 8.17 -3.47 14.25
CA THR A 4 8.17 -4.85 13.75
C THR A 4 8.04 -4.81 12.23
N THR A 5 9.13 -5.18 11.55
CA THR A 5 9.19 -5.45 10.11
C THR A 5 8.43 -6.76 9.83
N ASP A 6 7.14 -6.76 10.13
CA ASP A 6 6.27 -7.93 9.99
C ASP A 6 5.69 -7.94 8.58
N ILE A 7 5.90 -9.04 7.87
CA ILE A 7 5.28 -9.27 6.57
C ILE A 7 3.78 -9.13 6.80
N PRO A 8 3.12 -8.16 6.16
CA PRO A 8 1.80 -7.78 6.64
C PRO A 8 0.80 -8.91 6.36
N ASN A 9 0.02 -9.30 7.38
CA ASN A 9 -0.86 -10.48 7.33
C ASN A 9 -1.83 -10.50 6.15
N TRP A 10 -2.17 -9.34 5.59
CA TRP A 10 -3.00 -9.25 4.39
C TRP A 10 -2.35 -9.89 3.15
N MET A 11 -1.01 -10.03 3.10
CA MET A 11 -0.32 -10.76 2.02
C MET A 11 -0.62 -12.26 2.03
N GLU A 12 -1.05 -12.79 3.17
CA GLU A 12 -1.48 -14.19 3.33
C GLU A 12 -3.00 -14.35 3.08
N ASP A 13 -3.74 -13.25 2.88
CA ASP A 13 -5.18 -13.34 2.66
C ASP A 13 -5.47 -14.10 1.34
N PRO A 14 -6.39 -15.07 1.35
CA PRO A 14 -6.71 -15.86 0.17
C PRO A 14 -7.19 -15.01 -1.01
N SER A 15 -7.76 -13.84 -0.75
CA SER A 15 -8.20 -12.91 -1.80
C SER A 15 -7.02 -12.39 -2.62
N VAL A 16 -5.86 -12.17 -1.99
CA VAL A 16 -4.67 -11.64 -2.68
C VAL A 16 -3.81 -12.72 -3.33
N GLN A 17 -4.10 -14.01 -3.11
CA GLN A 17 -3.37 -15.12 -3.75
C GLN A 17 -3.46 -15.09 -5.27
N GLY A 18 -4.49 -14.46 -5.85
CA GLY A 18 -4.61 -14.24 -7.29
C GLY A 18 -3.74 -13.11 -7.85
N ILE A 19 -3.05 -12.36 -6.98
CA ILE A 19 -2.18 -11.23 -7.36
C ILE A 19 -0.73 -11.73 -7.46
N PRO A 20 0.01 -11.37 -8.53
CA PRO A 20 1.42 -11.70 -8.67
C PRO A 20 2.24 -11.27 -7.45
N ARG A 21 3.19 -12.13 -7.03
CA ARG A 21 4.08 -11.84 -5.88
C ARG A 21 4.82 -10.51 -6.01
N GLU A 22 5.24 -10.11 -7.20
CA GLU A 22 5.92 -8.83 -7.39
C GLU A 22 5.01 -7.63 -7.06
N LYS A 23 3.72 -7.72 -7.38
CA LYS A 23 2.71 -6.69 -7.07
C LYS A 23 2.43 -6.66 -5.56
N LEU A 24 2.35 -7.81 -4.93
CA LEU A 24 2.19 -7.91 -3.48
C LEU A 24 3.41 -7.36 -2.73
N ALA A 25 4.63 -7.71 -3.18
CA ALA A 25 5.87 -7.19 -2.63
C ALA A 25 5.93 -5.66 -2.73
N PHE A 26 5.51 -5.10 -3.87
CA PHE A 26 5.42 -3.66 -4.06
C PHE A 26 4.46 -3.00 -3.05
N LEU A 27 3.26 -3.55 -2.90
CA LEU A 27 2.27 -3.05 -1.95
C LEU A 27 2.72 -3.21 -0.49
N SER A 28 3.41 -4.29 -0.17
CA SER A 28 4.00 -4.53 1.16
C SER A 28 5.08 -3.49 1.48
N GLN A 29 6.00 -3.24 0.55
CA GLN A 29 6.98 -2.18 0.73
C GLN A 29 6.31 -0.81 0.85
N LEU A 30 5.30 -0.54 0.03
CA LEU A 30 4.55 0.71 0.11
C LEU A 30 3.86 0.88 1.46
N TYR A 31 3.25 -0.20 1.96
CA TYR A 31 2.57 -0.24 3.25
C TYR A 31 3.55 0.01 4.40
N GLN A 32 4.61 -0.79 4.49
CA GLN A 32 5.62 -0.67 5.55
C GLN A 32 6.31 0.68 5.52
N GLN A 33 6.67 1.17 4.33
CA GLN A 33 7.34 2.47 4.22
C GLN A 33 6.39 3.66 4.26
N GLY A 34 5.09 3.40 4.19
CA GLY A 34 4.03 4.37 4.34
C GLY A 34 3.61 4.59 5.78
N GLN A 35 3.73 3.57 6.64
CA GLN A 35 3.39 3.65 8.05
C GLN A 35 4.24 4.70 8.77
N GLY A 36 3.58 5.62 9.48
CA GLY A 36 4.24 6.63 10.31
C GLY A 36 4.95 7.72 9.51
N LYS A 37 4.85 7.71 8.18
CA LYS A 37 5.49 8.67 7.27
C LYS A 37 4.53 9.75 6.83
N SER A 38 5.05 10.97 6.73
CA SER A 38 4.26 12.11 6.26
C SER A 38 4.02 12.01 4.75
N GLN A 39 2.92 12.58 4.25
CA GLN A 39 2.51 12.51 2.83
C GLN A 39 3.66 12.86 1.87
N LYS A 40 4.46 13.88 2.19
CA LYS A 40 5.60 14.32 1.38
C LYS A 40 6.70 13.26 1.30
N GLU A 41 7.00 12.58 2.41
CA GLU A 41 7.97 11.48 2.43
C GLU A 41 7.44 10.28 1.66
N MET A 42 6.15 9.96 1.83
CA MET A 42 5.49 8.88 1.09
C MET A 42 5.52 9.15 -0.43
N MET A 43 5.23 10.38 -0.88
CA MET A 43 5.32 10.75 -2.30
C MET A 43 6.76 10.67 -2.84
N SER A 44 7.74 11.12 -2.05
CA SER A 44 9.16 11.05 -2.42
C SER A 44 9.66 9.61 -2.59
N PHE A 45 9.01 8.66 -1.94
CA PHE A 45 9.28 7.23 -2.12
C PHE A 45 8.42 6.56 -3.20
N LEU A 46 7.14 6.92 -3.28
CA LEU A 46 6.20 6.41 -4.27
C LEU A 46 6.66 6.71 -5.69
N MET A 47 7.25 7.89 -5.95
CA MET A 47 7.72 8.27 -7.29
C MET A 47 8.74 7.28 -7.89
N PRO A 48 9.91 7.05 -7.27
CA PRO A 48 10.90 6.12 -7.81
C PRO A 48 10.35 4.68 -7.88
N MET A 49 9.57 4.27 -6.89
CA MET A 49 8.91 2.98 -6.87
C MET A 49 7.92 2.80 -8.05
N MET A 50 7.05 3.77 -8.30
CA MET A 50 6.12 3.74 -9.43
C MET A 50 6.86 3.77 -10.78
N ALA A 51 7.97 4.51 -10.87
CA ALA A 51 8.80 4.52 -12.07
C ALA A 51 9.43 3.14 -12.32
N GLN A 52 9.94 2.47 -11.28
CA GLN A 52 10.44 1.09 -11.37
C GLN A 52 9.32 0.10 -11.70
N ALA A 53 8.15 0.23 -11.08
CA ALA A 53 6.98 -0.60 -11.37
C ALA A 53 6.58 -0.48 -12.84
N LYS A 54 6.45 0.75 -13.37
CA LYS A 54 6.18 0.97 -14.80
C LYS A 54 7.24 0.35 -15.71
N GLN A 55 8.53 0.49 -15.38
CA GLN A 55 9.62 -0.10 -16.17
C GLN A 55 9.58 -1.63 -16.18
N LYS A 56 9.16 -2.25 -15.07
CA LYS A 56 8.98 -3.70 -14.97
C LYS A 56 7.66 -4.21 -15.55
N GLY A 57 6.81 -3.35 -16.09
CA GLY A 57 5.45 -3.73 -16.53
C GLY A 57 4.52 -4.08 -15.36
N LEU A 58 4.87 -3.66 -14.14
CA LEU A 58 4.04 -3.81 -12.95
C LEU A 58 2.89 -2.79 -12.98
N THR A 59 1.83 -3.14 -13.70
CA THR A 59 0.57 -2.40 -13.70
C THR A 59 -0.46 -3.15 -12.85
N PHE A 60 -1.08 -2.44 -11.92
CA PHE A 60 -2.17 -2.98 -11.12
C PHE A 60 -3.48 -2.78 -11.88
N THR A 61 -4.24 -3.85 -12.05
CA THR A 61 -5.62 -3.72 -12.50
C THR A 61 -6.48 -3.15 -11.36
N PRO A 62 -7.58 -2.43 -11.65
CA PRO A 62 -8.48 -1.92 -10.62
C PRO A 62 -9.07 -3.03 -9.74
N LYS A 63 -9.14 -4.27 -10.25
CA LYS A 63 -9.56 -5.45 -9.47
C LYS A 63 -8.50 -5.85 -8.45
N GLU A 64 -7.24 -6.01 -8.87
CA GLU A 64 -6.12 -6.34 -7.98
C GLU A 64 -5.91 -5.26 -6.92
N LEU A 65 -5.99 -3.98 -7.30
CA LEU A 65 -5.92 -2.86 -6.37
C LEU A 65 -7.03 -2.92 -5.33
N GLN A 66 -8.29 -3.16 -5.73
CA GLN A 66 -9.40 -3.27 -4.78
C GLN A 66 -9.24 -4.46 -3.84
N ILE A 67 -8.83 -5.61 -4.35
CA ILE A 67 -8.59 -6.81 -3.55
C ILE A 67 -7.49 -6.55 -2.51
N ALA A 68 -6.36 -6.00 -2.95
CA ALA A 68 -5.25 -5.74 -2.05
C ALA A 68 -5.58 -4.65 -1.04
N VAL A 69 -6.25 -3.56 -1.44
CA VAL A 69 -6.72 -2.52 -0.51
C VAL A 69 -7.74 -3.08 0.48
N ALA A 70 -8.66 -3.94 0.05
CA ALA A 70 -9.62 -4.57 0.94
C ALA A 70 -8.93 -5.50 1.96
N ALA A 71 -7.94 -6.27 1.50
CA ALA A 71 -7.11 -7.09 2.38
C ALA A 71 -6.32 -6.20 3.35
N ILE A 72 -5.55 -5.22 2.87
CA ILE A 72 -4.83 -4.26 3.71
C ILE A 72 -5.77 -3.68 4.77
N ARG A 73 -6.93 -3.13 4.38
CA ARG A 73 -7.90 -2.55 5.32
C ARG A 73 -8.44 -3.52 6.36
N LYS A 74 -8.55 -4.80 6.03
CA LYS A 74 -9.05 -5.87 6.90
C LYS A 74 -8.03 -6.26 7.98
N TYR A 75 -6.74 -6.19 7.68
CA TYR A 75 -5.66 -6.53 8.61
C TYR A 75 -4.95 -5.31 9.21
N SER A 76 -5.17 -4.12 8.65
CA SER A 76 -4.71 -2.86 9.21
C SER A 76 -5.47 -2.55 10.50
N THR A 77 -4.74 -2.01 11.47
CA THR A 77 -5.34 -1.46 12.69
C THR A 77 -6.18 -0.22 12.38
N PRO A 78 -7.15 0.13 13.23
CA PRO A 78 -7.93 1.37 13.10
C PRO A 78 -7.06 2.64 13.06
N GLU A 79 -5.85 2.58 13.62
CA GLU A 79 -4.89 3.69 13.61
C GLU A 79 -4.21 3.84 12.22
N GLU A 80 -3.83 2.73 11.61
CA GLU A 80 -3.29 2.69 10.24
C GLU A 80 -4.34 3.09 9.20
N LEU A 81 -5.57 2.58 9.37
CA LEU A 81 -6.71 2.98 8.54
C LEU A 81 -6.91 4.49 8.57
N ARG A 82 -6.82 5.13 9.75
CA ARG A 82 -6.94 6.58 9.90
C ARG A 82 -5.83 7.35 9.20
N GLN A 83 -4.58 6.86 9.24
CA GLN A 83 -3.48 7.47 8.48
C GLN A 83 -3.74 7.42 6.97
N ILE A 84 -4.14 6.25 6.46
CA ILE A 84 -4.45 6.06 5.04
C ILE A 84 -5.62 6.96 4.62
N ASP A 85 -6.69 7.00 5.42
CA ASP A 85 -7.89 7.80 5.14
C ASP A 85 -7.58 9.31 5.18
N GLN A 86 -6.75 9.77 6.13
CA GLN A 86 -6.26 11.16 6.15
C GLN A 86 -5.52 11.54 4.87
N ILE A 87 -4.69 10.63 4.34
CA ILE A 87 -3.93 10.86 3.11
C ILE A 87 -4.89 10.90 1.91
N MET A 88 -5.85 9.96 1.84
CA MET A 88 -6.82 9.90 0.74
C MET A 88 -7.81 11.06 0.75
N SER A 89 -8.27 11.50 1.93
CA SER A 89 -9.23 12.59 2.06
C SER A 89 -8.60 13.90 1.58
N LYS A 90 -7.39 14.24 2.04
CA LYS A 90 -6.71 15.48 1.63
C LYS A 90 -6.26 15.49 0.17
N ALA A 91 -6.09 14.33 -0.46
CA ALA A 91 -5.82 14.22 -1.89
C ALA A 91 -7.05 14.56 -2.74
N LYS A 92 -8.28 14.40 -2.21
CA LYS A 92 -9.53 14.76 -2.89
C LYS A 92 -9.92 16.23 -2.71
N ASP A 93 -9.44 16.88 -1.64
CA ASP A 93 -9.75 18.28 -1.30
C ASP A 93 -8.97 19.33 -2.11
N LYS A 94 -8.16 18.93 -3.09
CA LYS A 94 -7.52 19.87 -4.03
C LYS A 94 -8.23 19.84 -5.37
N LYS A 95 -9.45 20.40 -5.39
CA LYS A 95 -10.14 20.84 -6.60
C LYS A 95 -10.23 22.36 -6.58
#